data_AF-A0A6J7FUI6-F1
#
_entry.id   AF-A0A6J7FUI6-F1
#
_cell.length_a   1.000
_cell.length_b   1.000
_cell.length_c   1.000
_cell.angle_alpha   90.00
_cell.angle_beta   90.00
_cell.angle_gamma   90.00
#
_symmetry.space_group_name_H-M   'P 1'
#
loop_
_entity.id
_entity.type
_entity.pdbx_description
1 polymer ?
#
loop_
_entity_poly.entity_id
_entity_poly.type
_entity_poly.pdbx_seq_one_letter_code
_entity_poly.pdbx_strand_id
1 'polypeptide(L)' 'MVVGADNKVSEDTTVGEVSELDAGKTGTVTLDLKPGKYVLVCNIEKHYAQGMRAAFTVTG' A
#
# COMPACT_ATOMS: atom_id res chain seq x y z
N MET A 1 2.09 10.44 4.43
CA MET A 1 2.65 9.51 3.43
C MET A 1 3.53 10.30 2.50
N VAL A 2 4.80 9.91 2.37
CA VAL A 2 5.81 10.63 1.58
C VAL A 2 6.03 9.86 0.29
N VAL A 3 6.04 10.56 -0.85
CA VAL A 3 6.46 10.00 -2.14
C VAL A 3 7.91 10.41 -2.37
N GLY A 4 8.78 9.42 -2.55
CA GLY A 4 10.21 9.60 -2.80
C GLY A 4 10.52 10.12 -4.20
N ALA A 5 11.80 10.43 -4.44
CA ALA A 5 12.28 10.88 -5.76
C ALA A 5 12.11 9.81 -6.86
N ASP A 6 11.98 8.54 -6.48
CA ASP A 6 11.66 7.39 -7.31
C ASP A 6 10.15 7.26 -7.60
N ASN A 7 9.33 8.23 -7.18
CA ASN A 7 7.87 8.21 -7.27
C ASN A 7 7.21 6.99 -6.62
N LYS A 8 7.90 6.35 -5.68
CA LYS A 8 7.34 5.34 -4.78
C LYS A 8 6.96 5.97 -3.45
N VAL A 9 6.07 5.32 -2.74
CA VAL A 9 5.73 5.63 -1.36
C VAL A 9 6.85 5.10 -0.47
N SER A 10 7.31 5.91 0.50
CA SER A 10 8.24 5.43 1.54
C SER A 10 7.61 4.28 2.33
N GLU A 11 8.37 3.20 2.47
CA GLU A 11 7.94 1.97 3.15
C GLU A 11 8.31 1.98 4.64
N ASP A 12 8.88 3.07 5.16
CA ASP A 12 9.30 3.18 6.57
C ASP A 12 8.13 3.01 7.56
N THR A 13 6.92 3.30 7.09
CA THR A 13 5.68 3.15 7.87
C THR A 13 4.79 2.01 7.37
N THR A 14 5.33 1.09 6.57
CA THR A 14 4.58 -0.08 6.11
C THR A 14 4.25 -1.00 7.28
N VAL A 15 3.05 -1.58 7.25
CA VAL A 15 2.58 -2.57 8.23
C VAL A 15 2.39 -3.96 7.62
N GLY A 16 2.71 -4.09 6.33
CA GLY A 16 2.61 -5.33 5.57
C GLY A 16 2.33 -5.10 4.09
N GLU A 17 2.70 -6.08 3.27
CA GLU A 17 2.61 -5.99 1.81
C GLU A 17 2.45 -7.36 1.17
N VAL A 18 2.09 -7.34 -0.11
CA VAL A 18 2.44 -8.39 -1.06
C VAL A 18 3.46 -7.78 -2.03
N SER A 19 4.46 -8.55 -2.44
CA SER A 19 5.40 -8.10 -3.47
C SER A 19 4.67 -7.75 -4.77
N GLU A 20 5.32 -6.96 -5.63
CA GLU A 20 4.76 -6.59 -6.94
C GLU A 20 4.29 -7.83 -7.73
N LEU A 21 3.07 -7.75 -8.27
CA LEU A 21 2.43 -8.83 -8.99
C LEU A 21 2.42 -8.55 -10.49
N ASP A 22 2.81 -9.54 -11.29
CA ASP A 22 2.65 -9.49 -12.75
C ASP A 22 1.17 -9.49 -13.16
N ALA A 23 0.91 -9.05 -14.39
CA ALA A 23 -0.44 -9.06 -14.96
C ALA A 23 -1.08 -10.46 -14.89
N GLY A 24 -2.31 -10.51 -14.36
CA GLY A 24 -3.07 -11.75 -14.19
C GLY A 24 -2.64 -12.62 -13.00
N LYS A 25 -1.70 -12.15 -12.15
CA LYS A 25 -1.35 -12.81 -10.89
C LYS A 25 -2.11 -12.21 -9.71
N THR A 26 -2.18 -13.00 -8.64
CA THR A 26 -2.83 -12.63 -7.38
C THR A 26 -1.88 -12.93 -6.22
N GLY A 27 -1.88 -12.08 -5.22
CA GLY A 27 -1.20 -12.26 -3.94
C GLY A 27 -2.18 -11.98 -2.80
N THR A 28 -1.93 -12.60 -1.65
CA THR A 28 -2.75 -12.42 -0.45
C THR A 28 -1.84 -12.15 0.73
N VAL A 29 -2.23 -11.20 1.59
CA VAL A 29 -1.60 -10.95 2.88
C VAL A 29 -2.69 -10.82 3.94
N THR A 30 -2.44 -11.40 5.11
CA THR A 30 -3.29 -11.26 6.30
C THR A 30 -2.52 -10.47 7.34
N LEU A 31 -3.09 -9.39 7.84
CA LEU A 31 -2.45 -8.47 8.77
C LEU A 31 -3.32 -8.25 10.02
N ASP A 32 -2.71 -8.31 11.19
CA ASP A 32 -3.32 -7.89 12.45
C ASP A 32 -3.13 -6.38 12.64
N LEU A 33 -4.16 -5.61 12.30
CA LEU A 33 -4.15 -4.15 12.38
C LEU A 33 -4.82 -3.65 13.65
N LYS A 34 -4.20 -2.65 14.29
CA LYS A 34 -4.83 -1.91 15.39
C LYS A 34 -5.92 -0.97 14.83
N PRO A 35 -6.91 -0.54 15.63
CA PRO A 35 -7.83 0.50 15.21
C PRO A 35 -7.09 1.77 14.76
N GLY A 36 -7.45 2.31 13.59
CA GLY A 36 -6.69 3.37 12.95
C GLY A 36 -7.03 3.59 11.49
N LYS A 37 -6.37 4.58 10.87
CA LYS A 37 -6.52 4.92 9.45
C LYS A 37 -5.35 4.33 8.66
N TYR A 38 -5.67 3.62 7.58
CA TYR A 38 -4.72 2.94 6.73
C TYR A 38 -4.97 3.29 5.27
N VAL A 39 -3.97 3.06 4.44
CA VAL A 39 -4.08 3.16 2.99
C VAL A 39 -3.38 1.96 2.36
N LEU A 40 -4.12 1.21 1.55
CA LEU A 40 -3.58 0.22 0.65
C LEU A 40 -3.10 0.96 -0.61
N VAL A 41 -1.89 0.64 -1.07
CA VAL A 41 -1.26 1.34 -2.19
C VAL A 41 -0.65 0.33 -3.14
N CYS A 42 -0.61 0.66 -4.42
CA CYS A 42 0.31 0.01 -5.34
C CYS A 42 1.61 0.81 -5.35
N ASN A 43 2.71 0.20 -4.88
CA ASN A 43 4.01 0.88 -4.74
C ASN A 43 4.95 0.76 -5.97
N ILE A 44 4.36 0.54 -7.14
CA ILE A 44 5.06 0.69 -8.42
C ILE A 44 5.22 2.19 -8.70
N GLU A 45 6.32 2.57 -9.33
CA GLU A 45 6.62 3.97 -9.70
C GLU A 45 5.37 4.68 -10.26
N LYS A 46 5.00 5.84 -9.68
CA LYS A 46 3.86 6.70 -10.07
C LYS A 46 2.46 6.10 -9.87
N HIS A 47 2.29 4.83 -9.56
CA HIS A 47 0.94 4.22 -9.44
C HIS A 47 0.12 4.86 -8.32
N TYR A 48 0.73 5.12 -7.16
CA TYR A 48 0.08 5.85 -6.07
C TYR A 48 -0.38 7.26 -6.47
N ALA A 49 0.48 8.02 -7.15
CA ALA A 49 0.20 9.38 -7.59
C ALA A 49 -0.91 9.42 -8.67
N GLN A 50 -1.00 8.37 -9.49
CA GLN A 50 -2.05 8.16 -10.49
C GLN A 50 -3.36 7.60 -9.90
N GLY A 51 -3.44 7.43 -8.58
CA GLY A 51 -4.68 7.10 -7.88
C GLY A 51 -4.85 5.63 -7.51
N MET A 52 -3.86 4.76 -7.73
CA MET A 52 -3.89 3.37 -7.26
C MET A 52 -3.67 3.30 -5.74
N ARG A 53 -4.71 3.69 -5.00
CA ARG A 53 -4.76 3.72 -3.55
C ARG A 53 -6.18 3.52 -3.05
N ALA A 54 -6.33 2.83 -1.93
CA ALA A 54 -7.60 2.68 -1.23
C ALA A 54 -7.40 2.98 0.25
N ALA A 55 -8.03 4.04 0.75
CA ALA A 55 -8.02 4.39 2.17
C ALA A 55 -9.11 3.61 2.90
N PHE A 56 -8.80 3.11 4.11
CA PHE A 56 -9.76 2.42 4.96
C PHE A 56 -9.48 2.71 6.43
N THR A 57 -10.48 2.45 7.28
CA THR A 57 -10.37 2.60 8.73
C THR A 57 -10.66 1.25 9.38
N VAL A 58 -9.78 0.83 10.28
CA VAL A 58 -10.01 -0.31 11.16
C VAL A 58 -10.64 0.22 12.44
N THR A 59 -11.76 -0.38 12.83
CA THR A 59 -12.48 -0.09 14.08
C THR A 59 -12.46 -1.32 14.98
N GLY A 60 -12.58 -1.11 16.30
CA GLY A 60 -12.73 -2.18 17.29
C GLY A 60 -14.19 -2.47 17.61
#